data_AF-A0A812J4J7-F1
#
_entry.id   AF-A0A812J4J7-F1
#
_cell.length_a   1.000
_cell.length_b   1.000
_cell.length_c   1.000
_cell.angle_alpha   90.00
_cell.angle_beta   90.00
_cell.angle_gamma   90.00
#
_symmetry.space_group_name_H-M   'P 1'
#
loop_
_entity.id
_entity.type
_entity.pdbx_description
1 polymer ?
#
loop_
_entity_poly.entity_id
_entity_poly.type
_entity_poly.pdbx_seq_one_letter_code
_entity_poly.pdbx_strand_id
1 'polypeptide(L)'
;MMARALMSSWMLHVQLAAAAVHQGTMSMWSQTHDTLVAYKSEGSACKYADRLMGGLNSVTAQTPYITSKNYCAVNRGLFGNGEICGRCYRLTYKGGHEQGLGSPGSDVVQIVDSGSWATFDCHMTAFHKITNYDTGFFPITYEEVACDTSPEGPVAGVLQYDYYFTKMVFSNLRYPVKEAELTIGGKKHEMKLIGGWWSAWTGPITGKTSFQITEENGFVVNFPNCFHGEWTNRKTGDACYTHGTGRSGKLLVNASLTEGVEKVLSLEPVEKNETQRPQLRGANSSVLFP
;
A
#
# COMPACT_ATOMS: atom_id res chain seq x y z
N MET A 1 32.30 -3.33 -55.26
CA MET A 1 32.05 -4.06 -54.00
C MET A 1 31.14 -3.20 -53.12
N MET A 2 29.84 -3.50 -53.09
CA MET A 2 28.86 -2.81 -52.23
C MET A 2 28.36 -3.81 -51.19
N ALA A 3 28.69 -3.59 -49.92
CA ALA A 3 28.20 -4.37 -48.81
C ALA A 3 26.85 -3.81 -48.33
N ARG A 4 25.79 -4.60 -48.43
CA ARG A 4 24.47 -4.32 -47.84
C ARG A 4 24.53 -4.65 -46.35
N ALA A 5 24.31 -3.66 -45.49
CA ALA A 5 24.08 -3.86 -44.07
C ALA A 5 22.63 -4.30 -43.84
N LEU A 6 22.44 -5.48 -43.25
CA LEU A 6 21.16 -5.96 -42.75
C LEU A 6 20.99 -5.46 -41.31
N MET A 7 20.08 -4.51 -41.09
CA MET A 7 19.62 -4.15 -39.75
C MET A 7 18.60 -5.19 -39.29
N SER A 8 19.03 -6.09 -38.41
CA SER A 8 18.14 -6.97 -37.65
C SER A 8 17.48 -6.17 -36.54
N SER A 9 16.20 -5.87 -36.68
CA SER A 9 15.40 -5.21 -35.64
C SER A 9 15.00 -6.25 -34.59
N TRP A 10 15.60 -6.16 -33.39
CA TRP A 10 15.22 -6.98 -32.25
C TRP A 10 14.08 -6.28 -31.51
N MET A 11 12.85 -6.77 -31.68
CA MET A 11 11.72 -6.36 -30.86
C MET A 11 11.89 -6.92 -29.44
N LEU A 12 12.27 -6.07 -28.49
CA LEU A 12 12.19 -6.38 -27.06
C LEU A 12 10.71 -6.56 -26.69
N HIS A 13 10.29 -7.82 -26.48
CA HIS A 13 9.01 -8.11 -25.88
C HIS A 13 9.10 -7.87 -24.36
N VAL A 14 8.48 -6.80 -23.88
CA VAL A 14 8.22 -6.62 -22.44
C VAL A 14 7.10 -7.57 -22.07
N GLN A 15 7.44 -8.76 -21.57
CA GLN A 15 6.46 -9.65 -20.94
C GLN A 15 6.10 -9.07 -19.57
N LEU A 16 4.92 -8.46 -19.46
CA LEU A 16 4.28 -8.28 -18.16
C LEU A 16 4.04 -9.68 -17.58
N ALA A 17 4.77 -10.04 -16.52
CA ALA A 17 4.47 -11.24 -15.77
C ALA A 17 3.06 -11.09 -15.16
N ALA A 18 2.13 -11.94 -15.57
CA ALA A 18 0.82 -12.02 -14.91
C ALA A 18 1.05 -12.47 -13.46
N ALA A 19 0.38 -11.81 -12.51
CA ALA A 19 0.41 -12.22 -11.11
C ALA A 19 -0.06 -13.68 -11.00
N ALA A 20 0.63 -14.48 -10.18
CA ALA A 20 0.25 -15.86 -9.97
C ALA A 20 -1.08 -15.93 -9.22
N VAL A 21 -2.05 -16.66 -9.77
CA VAL A 21 -3.33 -16.93 -9.12
C VAL A 21 -3.20 -18.21 -8.30
N HIS A 22 -3.51 -18.11 -7.01
CA HIS A 22 -3.44 -19.21 -6.05
C HIS A 22 -4.83 -19.66 -5.62
N GLN A 23 -4.93 -20.88 -5.11
CA GLN A 23 -6.15 -21.43 -4.50
C GLN A 23 -6.06 -21.32 -2.99
N GLY A 24 -7.18 -21.02 -2.34
CA GLY A 24 -7.27 -20.95 -0.89
C GLY A 24 -8.70 -21.09 -0.38
N THR A 25 -8.84 -20.93 0.93
CA THR A 25 -10.15 -20.84 1.60
C THR A 25 -10.27 -19.53 2.33
N MET A 26 -11.49 -19.01 2.38
CA MET A 26 -11.82 -17.80 3.14
C MET A 26 -12.89 -18.12 4.17
N SER A 27 -12.70 -17.64 5.40
CA SER A 27 -13.70 -17.65 6.46
C SER A 27 -14.03 -16.23 6.94
N MET A 28 -15.05 -16.13 7.78
CA MET A 28 -15.45 -14.89 8.45
C MET A 28 -14.83 -14.83 9.85
N TRP A 29 -14.06 -13.77 10.10
CA TRP A 29 -13.30 -13.58 11.34
C TRP A 29 -14.13 -12.97 12.46
N SER A 30 -14.68 -11.79 12.21
CA SER A 30 -15.45 -11.05 13.20
C SER A 30 -16.42 -10.07 12.54
N GLN A 31 -17.51 -9.78 13.25
CA GLN A 31 -18.43 -8.68 12.97
C GLN A 31 -17.98 -7.36 13.61
N THR A 32 -17.09 -7.43 14.61
CA THR A 32 -16.63 -6.27 15.37
C THR A 32 -15.30 -5.76 14.82
N HIS A 33 -15.24 -4.45 14.63
CA HIS A 33 -14.06 -3.79 14.08
C HIS A 33 -12.88 -3.75 15.08
N ASP A 34 -13.20 -3.76 16.38
CA ASP A 34 -12.22 -3.74 17.48
C ASP A 34 -11.38 -5.02 17.58
N THR A 35 -11.69 -6.05 16.78
CA THR A 35 -10.88 -7.28 16.67
C THR A 35 -9.40 -6.97 16.38
N LEU A 36 -9.10 -5.87 15.67
CA LEU A 36 -7.74 -5.43 15.38
C LEU A 36 -6.96 -4.84 16.56
N VAL A 37 -7.68 -4.29 17.54
CA VAL A 37 -7.08 -3.61 18.71
C VAL A 37 -6.56 -4.63 19.73
N ALA A 38 -7.07 -5.87 19.64
CA ALA A 38 -7.03 -6.94 20.61
C ALA A 38 -7.48 -6.54 22.03
N TYR A 39 -8.41 -7.34 22.55
CA TYR A 39 -8.77 -7.32 23.95
C TYR A 39 -7.99 -8.42 24.67
N LYS A 40 -7.02 -8.03 25.53
CA LYS A 40 -6.22 -8.89 26.44
C LYS A 40 -5.08 -9.74 25.84
N SER A 41 -4.92 -9.81 24.51
CA SER A 41 -3.67 -10.31 23.87
C SER A 41 -2.85 -9.13 23.33
N GLU A 42 -1.65 -9.38 22.81
CA GLU A 42 -0.69 -8.35 22.38
C GLU A 42 -1.19 -7.40 21.26
N GLY A 43 -2.42 -7.50 20.75
CA GLY A 43 -2.83 -6.82 19.51
C GLY A 43 -2.85 -7.79 18.33
N SER A 44 -3.43 -7.35 17.21
CA SER A 44 -3.20 -7.99 15.91
C SER A 44 -1.69 -8.15 15.64
N ALA A 45 -1.29 -9.18 14.91
CA ALA A 45 0.10 -9.50 14.62
C ALA A 45 0.81 -8.36 13.86
N CYS A 46 0.08 -7.57 13.06
CA CYS A 46 0.63 -6.42 12.34
C CYS A 46 0.60 -5.09 13.12
N LYS A 47 -0.01 -5.04 14.31
CA LYS A 47 0.02 -3.90 15.25
C LYS A 47 -0.50 -2.55 14.71
N TYR A 48 -1.15 -2.52 13.54
CA TYR A 48 -1.65 -1.26 12.96
C TYR A 48 -2.59 -0.48 13.87
N ALA A 49 -3.38 -1.18 14.66
CA ALA A 49 -4.34 -0.61 15.61
C ALA A 49 -3.97 -0.94 17.07
N ASP A 50 -2.67 -1.00 17.41
CA ASP A 50 -2.24 -1.29 18.78
C ASP A 50 -2.86 -0.28 19.76
N ARG A 51 -3.35 -0.79 20.90
CA ARG A 51 -4.03 0.02 21.91
C ARG A 51 -3.15 1.15 22.46
N LEU A 52 -1.86 0.90 22.63
CA LEU A 52 -0.91 1.91 23.13
C LEU A 52 -0.75 3.05 22.12
N MET A 53 -0.95 2.77 20.83
CA MET A 53 -0.90 3.77 19.75
C MET A 53 -2.26 4.46 19.49
N GLY A 54 -3.29 4.19 20.31
CA GLY A 54 -4.63 4.78 20.15
C GLY A 54 -5.67 3.84 19.53
N GLY A 55 -5.36 2.56 19.34
CA GLY A 55 -6.31 1.58 18.82
C GLY A 55 -6.68 1.86 17.35
N LEU A 56 -7.97 1.75 17.04
CA LEU A 56 -8.51 2.09 15.71
C LEU A 56 -8.37 3.58 15.35
N ASN A 57 -8.13 4.45 16.33
CA ASN A 57 -7.85 5.87 16.08
C ASN A 57 -6.35 6.12 15.82
N SER A 58 -5.50 5.09 15.91
CA SER A 58 -4.10 5.23 15.56
C SER A 58 -3.95 5.61 14.10
N VAL A 59 -3.01 6.51 13.80
CA VAL A 59 -2.67 6.92 12.44
C VAL A 59 -2.23 5.74 11.57
N THR A 60 -1.61 4.72 12.18
CA THR A 60 -1.22 3.50 11.45
C THR A 60 -2.41 2.62 11.04
N ALA A 61 -3.59 2.82 11.67
CA ALA A 61 -4.84 2.14 11.36
C ALA A 61 -5.72 2.90 10.34
N GLN A 62 -5.27 4.06 9.83
CA GLN A 62 -6.08 4.88 8.91
C GLN A 62 -5.89 4.53 7.43
N THR A 63 -5.56 3.27 7.12
CA THR A 63 -5.52 2.83 5.72
C THR A 63 -6.94 2.78 5.14
N PRO A 64 -7.12 2.93 3.82
CA PRO A 64 -8.44 2.78 3.19
C PRO A 64 -9.10 1.42 3.49
N TYR A 65 -8.29 0.37 3.65
CA TYR A 65 -8.77 -0.99 3.91
C TYR A 65 -9.19 -1.20 5.37
N ILE A 66 -8.42 -0.71 6.34
CA ILE A 66 -8.80 -0.83 7.76
C ILE A 66 -10.09 -0.02 8.01
N THR A 67 -10.14 1.23 7.55
CA THR A 67 -11.31 2.11 7.76
C THR A 67 -12.59 1.60 7.09
N SER A 68 -12.48 0.98 5.91
CA SER A 68 -13.62 0.34 5.22
C SER A 68 -13.93 -1.08 5.68
N LYS A 69 -13.14 -1.63 6.60
CA LYS A 69 -13.21 -3.01 7.08
C LYS A 69 -12.99 -4.07 5.99
N ASN A 70 -12.18 -3.72 5.00
CA ASN A 70 -11.71 -4.58 3.91
C ASN A 70 -10.36 -5.21 4.25
N TYR A 71 -10.32 -6.02 5.30
CA TYR A 71 -9.09 -6.64 5.78
C TYR A 71 -9.30 -8.07 6.27
N CYS A 72 -8.21 -8.82 6.33
CA CYS A 72 -8.22 -10.21 6.79
C CYS A 72 -7.01 -10.52 7.68
N ALA A 73 -7.20 -11.47 8.59
CA ALA A 73 -6.12 -12.28 9.12
C ALA A 73 -5.75 -13.36 8.09
N VAL A 74 -4.53 -13.88 8.15
CA VAL A 74 -4.10 -15.03 7.32
C VAL A 74 -3.62 -16.19 8.18
N ASN A 75 -3.54 -17.39 7.60
CA ASN A 75 -2.94 -18.51 8.33
C ASN A 75 -1.43 -18.33 8.50
N ARG A 76 -0.85 -19.16 9.37
CA ARG A 76 0.57 -19.14 9.67
C ARG A 76 1.47 -19.38 8.45
N GLY A 77 1.02 -20.19 7.49
CA GLY A 77 1.79 -20.51 6.29
C GLY A 77 1.98 -19.30 5.38
N LEU A 78 0.92 -18.51 5.18
CA LEU A 78 0.97 -17.28 4.41
C LEU A 78 1.57 -16.11 5.21
N PHE A 79 1.39 -16.11 6.53
CA PHE A 79 1.93 -15.06 7.40
C PHE A 79 3.46 -15.02 7.44
N GLY A 80 4.11 -16.19 7.42
CA GLY A 80 5.56 -16.29 7.63
C GLY A 80 5.97 -15.75 9.00
N ASN A 81 6.92 -14.82 9.01
CA ASN A 81 7.32 -14.04 10.18
C ASN A 81 6.73 -12.63 10.17
N GLY A 82 5.70 -12.36 9.36
CA GLY A 82 5.00 -11.08 9.25
C GLY A 82 5.46 -10.19 8.09
N GLU A 83 6.23 -10.74 7.16
CA GLU A 83 6.61 -10.09 5.89
C GLU A 83 5.38 -9.69 5.07
N ILE A 84 4.25 -10.37 5.30
CA ILE A 84 2.98 -10.14 4.64
C ILE A 84 2.21 -8.92 5.17
N CYS A 85 2.59 -8.37 6.33
CA CYS A 85 1.81 -7.32 6.96
C CYS A 85 1.68 -6.10 6.04
N GLY A 86 0.42 -5.71 5.80
CA GLY A 86 0.08 -4.60 4.92
C GLY A 86 -0.07 -4.99 3.45
N ARG A 87 0.23 -6.22 3.03
CA ARG A 87 0.03 -6.70 1.65
C ARG A 87 -1.45 -6.69 1.29
N CYS A 88 -1.76 -6.45 0.02
CA CYS A 88 -3.11 -6.56 -0.51
C CYS A 88 -3.28 -7.73 -1.47
N TYR A 89 -4.43 -8.39 -1.36
CA TYR A 89 -4.83 -9.48 -2.23
C TYR A 89 -6.18 -9.19 -2.85
N ARG A 90 -6.32 -9.48 -4.13
CA ARG A 90 -7.64 -9.64 -4.74
C ARG A 90 -8.12 -11.05 -4.44
N LEU A 91 -9.20 -11.17 -3.69
CA LEU A 91 -9.87 -12.45 -3.44
C LEU A 91 -11.06 -12.57 -4.40
N THR A 92 -11.28 -13.77 -4.94
CA THR A 92 -12.40 -14.06 -5.83
C THR A 92 -13.05 -15.38 -5.44
N TYR A 93 -14.34 -15.34 -5.13
CA TYR A 93 -15.20 -16.52 -5.05
C TYR A 93 -15.94 -16.69 -6.37
N LYS A 94 -15.84 -17.87 -6.98
CA LYS A 94 -16.47 -18.16 -8.29
C LYS A 94 -17.83 -18.87 -8.19
N GLY A 95 -18.35 -19.05 -6.97
CA GLY A 95 -19.46 -19.99 -6.73
C GLY A 95 -18.95 -21.41 -6.49
N GLY A 96 -19.85 -22.31 -6.08
CA GLY A 96 -19.55 -23.74 -6.01
C GLY A 96 -19.23 -24.30 -4.62
N HIS A 97 -19.70 -23.67 -3.53
CA HIS A 97 -19.78 -24.39 -2.25
C HIS A 97 -20.69 -25.62 -2.42
N GLU A 98 -20.34 -26.77 -1.83
CA GLU A 98 -21.06 -28.05 -2.00
C GLU A 98 -22.56 -27.98 -1.68
N GLN A 99 -22.98 -26.95 -0.95
CA GLN A 99 -24.37 -26.69 -0.55
C GLN A 99 -25.06 -25.60 -1.38
N GLY A 100 -24.42 -25.07 -2.42
CA GLY A 100 -24.97 -23.98 -3.25
C GLY A 100 -25.08 -22.63 -2.54
N LEU A 101 -24.28 -22.41 -1.48
CA LEU A 101 -24.30 -21.18 -0.68
C LEU A 101 -23.49 -20.05 -1.33
N GLY A 102 -23.91 -18.82 -1.06
CA GLY A 102 -23.28 -17.58 -1.51
C GLY A 102 -23.38 -17.32 -3.01
N SER A 103 -23.03 -16.10 -3.40
CA SER A 103 -22.96 -15.65 -4.80
C SER A 103 -21.52 -15.32 -5.18
N PRO A 104 -21.09 -15.56 -6.42
CA PRO A 104 -19.77 -15.17 -6.90
C PRO A 104 -19.50 -13.67 -6.69
N GLY A 105 -18.28 -13.34 -6.29
CA GLY A 105 -17.87 -11.97 -6.01
C GLY A 105 -16.36 -11.85 -5.86
N SER A 106 -15.86 -10.61 -5.83
CA SER A 106 -14.44 -10.33 -5.67
C SER A 106 -14.23 -8.98 -5.02
N ASP A 107 -13.18 -8.88 -4.20
CA ASP A 107 -12.73 -7.61 -3.63
C ASP A 107 -11.25 -7.64 -3.30
N VAL A 108 -10.67 -6.48 -3.04
CA VAL A 108 -9.30 -6.34 -2.54
C VAL A 108 -9.32 -6.18 -1.03
N VAL A 109 -8.48 -6.95 -0.34
CA VAL A 109 -8.35 -6.93 1.12
C VAL A 109 -6.90 -6.67 1.51
N GLN A 110 -6.70 -6.01 2.66
CA GLN A 110 -5.39 -5.84 3.29
C GLN A 110 -5.14 -6.90 4.37
N ILE A 111 -3.91 -7.40 4.46
CA ILE A 111 -3.49 -8.31 5.53
C ILE A 111 -3.08 -7.51 6.76
N VAL A 112 -3.72 -7.82 7.88
CA VAL A 112 -3.57 -7.06 9.14
C VAL A 112 -3.35 -7.93 10.36
N ASP A 113 -3.48 -9.25 10.23
CA ASP A 113 -3.29 -10.18 11.34
C ASP A 113 -2.89 -11.59 10.87
N SER A 114 -2.58 -12.46 11.83
CA SER A 114 -2.28 -13.87 11.69
C SER A 114 -3.24 -14.72 12.52
N GLY A 115 -3.15 -16.04 12.39
CA GLY A 115 -3.87 -16.99 13.23
C GLY A 115 -5.16 -17.53 12.63
N SER A 116 -5.44 -17.25 11.35
CA SER A 116 -6.57 -17.86 10.64
C SER A 116 -6.42 -19.38 10.53
N TRP A 117 -7.54 -20.09 10.63
CA TRP A 117 -7.65 -21.50 10.27
C TRP A 117 -7.84 -21.67 8.74
N ALA A 118 -8.50 -20.73 8.08
CA ALA A 118 -8.59 -20.65 6.63
C ALA A 118 -7.34 -20.01 6.02
N THR A 119 -7.23 -19.92 4.69
CA THR A 119 -6.16 -19.10 4.09
C THR A 119 -6.31 -17.62 4.48
N PHE A 120 -7.54 -17.11 4.45
CA PHE A 120 -7.91 -15.76 4.87
C PHE A 120 -9.09 -15.81 5.85
N ASP A 121 -9.00 -15.10 6.97
CA ASP A 121 -10.13 -14.84 7.88
C ASP A 121 -10.50 -13.37 7.78
N CYS A 122 -11.55 -13.06 7.03
CA CYS A 122 -11.86 -11.68 6.68
C CYS A 122 -12.88 -11.08 7.63
N HIS A 123 -12.78 -9.78 7.88
CA HIS A 123 -13.85 -9.06 8.55
C HIS A 123 -15.17 -9.25 7.78
N MET A 124 -16.30 -9.32 8.50
CA MET A 124 -17.62 -9.61 7.94
C MET A 124 -17.94 -8.79 6.68
N THR A 125 -17.64 -7.49 6.70
CA THR A 125 -17.84 -6.59 5.56
C THR A 125 -17.19 -7.08 4.27
N ALA A 126 -15.90 -7.43 4.29
CA ALA A 126 -15.21 -7.99 3.13
C ALA A 126 -15.75 -9.37 2.76
N PHE A 127 -15.93 -10.24 3.76
CA PHE A 127 -16.43 -11.59 3.55
C PHE A 127 -17.80 -11.59 2.84
N HIS A 128 -18.73 -10.76 3.31
CA HIS A 128 -20.06 -10.60 2.74
C HIS A 128 -19.99 -9.98 1.35
N LYS A 129 -19.14 -8.99 1.11
CA LYS A 129 -18.99 -8.39 -0.22
C LYS A 129 -18.49 -9.40 -1.26
N ILE A 130 -17.65 -10.35 -0.87
CA ILE A 130 -17.10 -11.38 -1.78
C ILE A 130 -18.07 -12.57 -1.95
N THR A 131 -18.82 -12.95 -0.92
CA THR A 131 -19.62 -14.19 -0.91
C THR A 131 -21.13 -13.97 -0.90
N ASN A 132 -21.60 -12.75 -0.65
CA ASN A 132 -23.00 -12.44 -0.32
C ASN A 132 -23.56 -13.35 0.80
N TYR A 133 -22.74 -13.61 1.81
CA TYR A 133 -23.06 -14.47 2.94
C TYR A 133 -22.32 -13.99 4.20
N ASP A 134 -22.75 -14.44 5.38
CA ASP A 134 -22.26 -13.91 6.66
C ASP A 134 -21.42 -14.90 7.48
N THR A 135 -21.20 -16.14 7.03
CA THR A 135 -20.42 -17.11 7.82
C THR A 135 -19.93 -18.30 6.97
N GLY A 136 -19.16 -19.20 7.57
CA GLY A 136 -18.71 -20.45 6.93
C GLY A 136 -17.37 -20.33 6.23
N PHE A 137 -17.08 -21.30 5.36
CA PHE A 137 -15.82 -21.45 4.65
C PHE A 137 -16.07 -21.53 3.15
N PHE A 138 -15.44 -20.64 2.38
CA PHE A 138 -15.64 -20.54 0.94
C PHE A 138 -14.33 -20.80 0.21
N PRO A 139 -14.33 -21.65 -0.83
CA PRO A 139 -13.16 -21.77 -1.70
C PRO A 139 -12.98 -20.47 -2.47
N ILE A 140 -11.76 -19.98 -2.57
CA ILE A 140 -11.45 -18.75 -3.30
C ILE A 140 -10.19 -18.93 -4.14
N THR A 141 -10.06 -18.09 -5.16
CA THR A 141 -8.75 -17.78 -5.74
C THR A 141 -8.25 -16.46 -5.20
N TYR A 142 -6.93 -16.31 -5.11
CA TYR A 142 -6.32 -15.04 -4.71
C TYR A 142 -5.07 -14.73 -5.51
N GLU A 143 -4.81 -13.44 -5.72
CA GLU A 143 -3.61 -12.90 -6.36
C GLU A 143 -3.17 -11.64 -5.63
N GLU A 144 -1.85 -11.44 -5.54
CA GLU A 144 -1.29 -10.23 -4.95
C GLU A 144 -1.55 -9.02 -5.86
N VAL A 145 -1.91 -7.89 -5.25
CA VAL A 145 -2.12 -6.61 -5.94
C VAL A 145 -1.50 -5.48 -5.15
N ALA A 146 -1.15 -4.38 -5.82
CA ALA A 146 -0.77 -3.16 -5.13
C ALA A 146 -1.95 -2.64 -4.30
N CYS A 147 -1.68 -2.24 -3.05
CA CYS A 147 -2.67 -1.57 -2.22
C CYS A 147 -3.00 -0.15 -2.73
N ASP A 148 -4.24 0.25 -2.52
CA ASP A 148 -4.65 1.65 -2.50
C ASP A 148 -4.13 2.33 -1.22
N THR A 149 -3.78 3.61 -1.33
CA THR A 149 -3.23 4.40 -0.21
C THR A 149 -4.07 5.64 0.06
N SER A 150 -4.19 6.01 1.32
CA SER A 150 -4.73 7.30 1.76
C SER A 150 -3.87 8.47 1.25
N PRO A 151 -4.47 9.64 0.95
CA PRO A 151 -3.74 10.83 0.50
C PRO A 151 -2.70 11.36 1.51
N GLU A 152 -2.78 10.98 2.78
CA GLU A 152 -1.79 11.34 3.82
C GLU A 152 -0.40 10.73 3.56
N GLY A 153 -0.33 9.73 2.67
CA GLY A 153 0.92 9.07 2.30
C GLY A 153 1.44 8.09 3.36
N PRO A 154 2.61 7.46 3.11
CA PRO A 154 3.17 6.46 4.00
C PRO A 154 3.39 6.99 5.42
N VAL A 155 3.22 6.10 6.41
CA VAL A 155 3.31 6.41 7.83
C VAL A 155 4.35 5.52 8.50
N ALA A 156 5.22 6.12 9.32
CA ALA A 156 6.10 5.44 10.26
C ALA A 156 5.64 5.75 11.69
N GLY A 157 4.90 4.84 12.31
CA GLY A 157 4.33 5.00 13.66
C GLY A 157 5.21 4.37 14.75
N VAL A 158 5.32 5.04 15.89
CA VAL A 158 6.07 4.57 17.06
C VAL A 158 5.17 3.66 17.90
N LEU A 159 5.45 2.35 17.84
CA LEU A 159 4.72 1.35 18.62
C LEU A 159 5.17 1.36 20.09
N GLN A 160 6.47 1.35 20.31
CA GLN A 160 7.06 1.33 21.64
C GLN A 160 8.51 1.80 21.53
N TYR A 161 9.03 2.38 22.59
CA TYR A 161 10.44 2.73 22.66
C TYR A 161 10.92 2.71 24.10
N ASP A 162 12.22 2.58 24.27
CA ASP A 162 12.92 2.90 25.50
C ASP A 162 14.25 3.62 25.17
N TYR A 163 15.18 3.61 26.11
CA TYR A 163 16.49 4.21 25.93
C TYR A 163 17.41 3.45 24.97
N TYR A 164 17.17 2.15 24.73
CA TYR A 164 18.04 1.27 23.95
C TYR A 164 17.42 0.82 22.62
N PHE A 165 16.10 0.75 22.52
CA PHE A 165 15.41 0.27 21.34
C PHE A 165 14.21 1.14 20.94
N THR A 166 13.79 0.94 19.69
CA THR A 166 12.50 1.39 19.17
C THR A 166 11.78 0.21 18.52
N LYS A 167 10.45 0.26 18.55
CA LYS A 167 9.54 -0.58 17.76
C LYS A 167 8.66 0.35 16.93
N MET A 168 8.54 0.05 15.66
CA MET A 168 7.86 0.86 14.68
C MET A 168 6.89 0.01 13.87
N VAL A 169 5.85 0.64 13.36
CA VAL A 169 4.92 0.08 12.38
C VAL A 169 4.93 0.98 11.15
N PHE A 170 5.10 0.40 9.98
CA PHE A 170 5.00 1.12 8.71
C PHE A 170 3.68 0.79 8.03
N SER A 171 2.90 1.80 7.66
CA SER A 171 1.58 1.60 7.06
C SER A 171 1.30 2.59 5.92
N ASN A 172 0.14 2.41 5.29
CA ASN A 172 -0.29 3.19 4.13
C ASN A 172 0.70 3.13 2.94
N LEU A 173 1.21 1.91 2.69
CA LEU A 173 2.14 1.56 1.61
C LEU A 173 1.42 0.76 0.53
N ARG A 174 1.99 0.72 -0.68
CA ARG A 174 1.43 -0.06 -1.79
C ARG A 174 1.82 -1.53 -1.71
N TYR A 175 2.99 -1.81 -1.14
CA TYR A 175 3.52 -3.14 -0.91
C TYR A 175 4.13 -3.23 0.50
N PRO A 176 4.29 -4.42 1.07
CA PRO A 176 4.99 -4.59 2.34
C PRO A 176 6.40 -4.03 2.32
N VAL A 177 6.89 -3.68 3.51
CA VAL A 177 8.28 -3.30 3.70
C VAL A 177 9.16 -4.54 3.61
N LYS A 178 10.16 -4.49 2.73
CA LYS A 178 11.21 -5.50 2.62
C LYS A 178 12.39 -5.18 3.52
N GLU A 179 12.80 -3.91 3.56
CA GLU A 179 13.96 -3.42 4.31
C GLU A 179 13.63 -2.06 4.94
N ALA A 180 14.16 -1.80 6.13
CA ALA A 180 14.02 -0.51 6.79
C ALA A 180 15.31 -0.10 7.51
N GLU A 181 15.66 1.18 7.39
CA GLU A 181 16.83 1.79 8.01
C GLU A 181 16.39 3.06 8.75
N LEU A 182 16.85 3.19 9.99
CA LEU A 182 16.70 4.36 10.83
C LEU A 182 18.02 5.13 10.86
N THR A 183 18.01 6.42 10.57
CA THR A 183 19.17 7.30 10.75
C THR A 183 18.92 8.26 11.90
N ILE A 184 19.83 8.29 12.88
CA ILE A 184 19.81 9.22 14.01
C ILE A 184 21.16 9.93 14.10
N GLY A 185 21.17 11.26 14.04
CA GLY A 185 22.41 12.05 14.12
C GLY A 185 23.44 11.68 13.03
N GLY A 186 22.98 11.20 11.87
CA GLY A 186 23.81 10.72 10.78
C GLY A 186 24.29 9.26 10.90
N LYS A 187 24.01 8.58 12.02
CA LYS A 187 24.31 7.15 12.18
C LYS A 187 23.14 6.30 11.71
N LYS A 188 23.44 5.30 10.87
CA LYS A 188 22.47 4.33 10.34
C LYS A 188 22.29 3.15 11.30
N HIS A 189 21.05 2.70 11.44
CA HIS A 189 20.61 1.58 12.24
C HIS A 189 19.69 0.71 11.37
N GLU A 190 20.14 -0.50 11.06
CA GLU A 190 19.27 -1.48 10.40
C GLU A 190 18.10 -1.84 11.31
N MET A 191 16.90 -1.89 10.75
CA MET A 191 15.71 -2.35 11.46
C MET A 191 15.43 -3.80 11.11
N LYS A 192 15.08 -4.61 12.11
CA LYS A 192 14.69 -6.01 11.96
C LYS A 192 13.19 -6.15 12.05
N LEU A 193 12.60 -6.88 11.12
CA LEU A 193 11.21 -7.32 11.20
C LEU A 193 11.08 -8.41 12.28
N ILE A 194 10.11 -8.26 13.17
CA ILE A 194 9.80 -9.21 14.24
C ILE A 194 8.28 -9.37 14.29
N GLY A 195 7.75 -10.45 13.70
CA GLY A 195 6.32 -10.52 13.47
C GLY A 195 5.92 -9.42 12.48
N GLY A 196 4.90 -8.63 12.79
CA GLY A 196 4.44 -7.55 11.91
C GLY A 196 4.97 -6.16 12.21
N TRP A 197 6.03 -6.02 13.02
CA TRP A 197 6.60 -4.72 13.39
C TRP A 197 8.12 -4.71 13.28
N TRP A 198 8.69 -3.52 13.20
CA TRP A 198 10.11 -3.28 12.95
C TRP A 198 10.81 -2.79 14.19
N SER A 199 12.01 -3.29 14.49
CA SER A 199 12.78 -2.86 15.65
C SER A 199 14.22 -2.50 15.31
N ALA A 200 14.74 -1.48 15.97
CA ALA A 200 16.17 -1.14 15.93
C ALA A 200 16.70 -0.90 17.34
N TRP A 201 17.93 -1.37 17.56
CA TRP A 201 18.75 -0.99 18.70
C TRP A 201 19.41 0.36 18.39
N THR A 202 19.01 1.39 19.13
CA THR A 202 19.50 2.76 18.94
C THR A 202 20.55 3.14 19.96
N GLY A 203 20.44 2.59 21.18
CA GLY A 203 21.24 3.03 22.32
C GLY A 203 20.98 4.49 22.71
N PRO A 204 21.87 5.07 23.55
CA PRO A 204 21.75 6.41 24.13
C PRO A 204 22.05 7.54 23.13
N ILE A 205 21.36 7.58 22.00
CA ILE A 205 21.67 8.52 20.91
C ILE A 205 20.64 9.65 20.82
N THR A 206 21.08 10.81 20.33
CA THR A 206 20.25 11.98 20.02
C THR A 206 20.56 12.47 18.61
N GLY A 207 19.72 13.36 18.10
CA GLY A 207 19.93 14.08 16.85
C GLY A 207 18.82 13.86 15.84
N LYS A 208 19.05 14.45 14.66
CA LYS A 208 18.12 14.41 13.53
C LYS A 208 17.76 12.98 13.16
N THR A 209 16.45 12.76 13.04
CA THR A 209 15.88 11.44 12.74
C THR A 209 15.29 11.41 11.34
N SER A 210 15.57 10.33 10.63
CA SER A 210 14.90 9.97 9.38
C SER A 210 14.79 8.46 9.24
N PHE A 211 13.82 8.00 8.44
CA PHE A 211 13.73 6.60 8.02
C PHE A 211 13.86 6.49 6.52
N GLN A 212 14.44 5.39 6.06
CA GLN A 212 14.35 4.93 4.69
C GLN A 212 13.80 3.50 4.72
N ILE A 213 12.81 3.23 3.88
CA ILE A 213 12.29 1.87 3.70
C ILE A 213 12.30 1.51 2.22
N THR A 214 12.44 0.23 1.94
CA THR A 214 12.31 -0.37 0.62
C THR A 214 11.09 -1.28 0.62
N GLU A 215 10.11 -1.00 -0.22
CA GLU A 215 8.96 -1.87 -0.48
C GLU A 215 9.39 -3.13 -1.25
N GLU A 216 8.63 -4.22 -1.19
CA GLU A 216 8.95 -5.48 -1.87
C GLU A 216 9.12 -5.36 -3.39
N ASN A 217 8.42 -4.39 -4.01
CA ASN A 217 8.58 -4.07 -5.43
C ASN A 217 9.87 -3.28 -5.75
N GLY A 218 10.70 -2.98 -4.75
CA GLY A 218 11.94 -2.22 -4.86
C GLY A 218 11.78 -0.69 -4.77
N PHE A 219 10.57 -0.16 -4.56
CA PHE A 219 10.38 1.27 -4.39
C PHE A 219 10.92 1.74 -3.03
N VAL A 220 11.60 2.89 -3.02
CA VAL A 220 12.21 3.45 -1.81
C VAL A 220 11.39 4.64 -1.31
N VAL A 221 11.01 4.60 -0.04
CA VAL A 221 10.28 5.66 0.65
C VAL A 221 11.17 6.27 1.73
N ASN A 222 11.24 7.61 1.75
CA ASN A 222 12.04 8.35 2.73
C ASN A 222 11.13 9.19 3.63
N PHE A 223 11.39 9.14 4.93
CA PHE A 223 10.72 9.90 5.97
C PHE A 223 11.72 10.90 6.57
N PRO A 224 11.77 12.15 6.05
CA PRO A 224 12.72 13.15 6.54
C PRO A 224 12.21 13.82 7.83
N ASN A 225 13.14 14.32 8.65
CA ASN A 225 12.86 15.23 9.77
C ASN A 225 11.80 14.72 10.77
N CYS A 226 11.82 13.42 11.08
CA CYS A 226 10.87 12.82 12.00
C CYS A 226 10.98 13.38 13.42
N PHE A 227 9.86 13.43 14.14
CA PHE A 227 9.77 13.84 15.55
C PHE A 227 10.35 15.25 15.80
N HIS A 228 9.97 16.19 14.94
CA HIS A 228 10.50 17.57 14.94
C HIS A 228 12.02 17.63 14.76
N GLY A 229 12.59 16.66 14.04
CA GLY A 229 14.02 16.59 13.76
C GLY A 229 14.87 16.21 14.95
N GLU A 230 14.31 15.59 15.99
CA GLU A 230 15.07 15.13 17.16
C GLU A 230 14.53 13.80 17.70
N TRP A 231 15.43 12.81 17.81
CA TRP A 231 15.07 11.43 18.18
C TRP A 231 14.43 11.31 19.55
N THR A 232 14.85 12.14 20.50
CA THR A 232 14.34 12.09 21.88
C THR A 232 12.92 12.59 22.04
N ASN A 233 12.36 13.25 21.03
CA ASN A 233 11.00 13.78 21.09
C ASN A 233 9.92 12.72 20.84
N ARG A 234 10.30 11.56 20.31
CA ARG A 234 9.35 10.49 19.97
C ARG A 234 8.62 9.98 21.21
N LYS A 235 7.36 9.66 21.05
CA LYS A 235 6.49 9.01 22.03
C LYS A 235 5.73 7.86 21.35
N THR A 236 5.28 6.90 22.15
CA THR A 236 4.37 5.87 21.65
C THR A 236 3.11 6.54 21.11
N GLY A 237 2.69 6.13 19.91
CA GLY A 237 1.58 6.73 19.18
C GLY A 237 1.97 7.90 18.27
N ASP A 238 3.18 8.45 18.38
CA ASP A 238 3.68 9.43 17.41
C ASP A 238 3.86 8.79 16.04
N ALA A 239 3.83 9.62 14.99
CA ALA A 239 4.12 9.18 13.64
C ALA A 239 4.93 10.19 12.85
N CYS A 240 5.65 9.66 11.86
CA CYS A 240 6.35 10.40 10.84
C CYS A 240 5.77 10.09 9.46
N TYR A 241 5.76 11.09 8.60
CA TYR A 241 5.20 11.02 7.25
C TYR A 241 6.28 11.35 6.22
N THR A 242 6.06 11.00 4.96
CA THR A 242 6.98 11.35 3.86
C THR A 242 6.99 12.85 3.54
N HIS A 243 5.95 13.56 3.97
CA HIS A 243 5.78 14.99 3.72
C HIS A 243 6.35 15.84 4.86
N GLY A 244 7.64 16.12 4.77
CA GLY A 244 8.25 17.33 5.34
C GLY A 244 8.77 18.20 4.20
N THR A 245 7.88 18.78 3.38
CA THR A 245 8.21 19.58 2.16
C THR A 245 9.28 18.96 1.24
N GLY A 246 8.87 18.14 0.25
CA GLY A 246 9.74 17.80 -0.90
C GLY A 246 9.62 16.35 -1.38
N ARG A 247 8.92 16.13 -2.50
CA ARG A 247 9.02 14.88 -3.28
C ARG A 247 10.38 14.86 -3.99
N SER A 248 11.26 13.94 -3.61
CA SER A 248 12.27 13.41 -4.54
C SER A 248 12.07 11.90 -4.62
N GLY A 249 11.19 11.48 -5.53
CA GLY A 249 11.18 10.08 -5.97
C GLY A 249 12.33 9.90 -6.93
N LYS A 250 13.50 9.50 -6.43
CA LYS A 250 14.59 9.03 -7.28
C LYS A 250 14.31 7.55 -7.57
N LEU A 251 13.72 7.29 -8.72
CA LEU A 251 13.70 5.95 -9.32
C LEU A 251 15.17 5.55 -9.52
N LEU A 252 15.70 4.66 -8.68
CA LEU A 252 16.99 4.03 -8.98
C LEU A 252 16.76 3.02 -10.10
N VAL A 253 16.70 3.53 -11.32
CA VAL A 253 16.86 2.70 -12.52
C VAL A 253 18.32 2.27 -12.53
N ASN A 254 18.56 0.96 -12.48
CA ASN A 254 19.87 0.40 -12.72
C ASN A 254 20.42 0.96 -14.03
N ALA A 255 21.55 1.69 -13.93
CA ALA A 255 22.28 2.21 -15.06
C ALA A 255 22.92 1.06 -15.84
N SER A 256 22.16 0.48 -16.75
CA SER A 256 22.67 -0.15 -17.96
C SER A 256 21.53 -0.13 -18.96
N LEU A 257 21.39 1.01 -19.66
CA LEU A 257 20.71 1.22 -20.94
C LEU A 257 20.74 2.73 -21.21
N THR A 258 21.91 3.24 -21.58
CA THR A 258 22.03 4.56 -22.23
C THR A 258 22.65 4.35 -23.59
N GLU A 259 21.81 4.32 -24.63
CA GLU A 259 22.09 5.00 -25.89
C GLU A 259 20.79 5.10 -26.70
N GLY A 260 20.35 6.33 -26.96
CA GLY A 260 19.34 6.68 -27.96
C GLY A 260 17.90 6.75 -27.44
N VAL A 261 17.43 7.95 -27.10
CA VAL A 261 16.52 8.77 -27.92
C VAL A 261 16.24 10.04 -27.12
N GLU A 262 17.07 11.06 -27.32
CA GLU A 262 16.62 12.45 -27.17
C GLU A 262 15.84 12.79 -28.45
N LYS A 263 14.53 12.98 -28.34
CA LYS A 263 13.82 13.79 -29.32
C LYS A 263 12.76 14.64 -28.62
N VAL A 264 13.18 15.89 -28.45
CA VAL A 264 12.44 17.09 -28.08
C VAL A 264 11.04 17.11 -28.71
N LEU A 265 10.02 17.29 -27.86
CA LEU A 265 8.71 17.80 -28.26
C LEU A 265 8.49 19.11 -27.49
N SER A 266 8.95 20.20 -28.10
CA SER A 266 8.61 21.57 -27.73
C SER A 266 7.17 21.84 -28.19
N LEU A 267 6.29 22.17 -27.25
CA LEU A 267 4.98 22.74 -27.56
C LEU A 267 5.13 24.26 -27.61
N GLU A 268 4.90 24.84 -28.78
CA GLU A 268 4.75 26.30 -28.95
C GLU A 268 3.35 26.76 -28.52
N PRO A 269 3.21 28.00 -28.02
CA PRO A 269 1.93 28.53 -27.55
C PRO A 269 1.04 29.02 -28.70
N VAL A 270 -0.25 28.73 -28.60
CA VAL A 270 -1.29 29.20 -29.54
C VAL A 270 -1.61 30.67 -29.27
N GLU A 271 -1.30 31.52 -30.25
CA GLU A 271 -1.64 32.94 -30.29
C GLU A 271 -3.12 33.13 -30.69
N LYS A 272 -3.83 33.99 -29.95
CA LYS A 272 -5.21 34.40 -30.25
C LYS A 272 -5.17 35.42 -31.39
N ASN A 273 -6.05 35.26 -32.39
CA ASN A 273 -6.36 36.37 -33.30
C ASN A 273 -7.86 36.52 -33.51
N GLU A 274 -8.36 37.69 -33.09
CA GLU A 274 -9.69 38.21 -33.36
C GLU A 274 -9.80 38.68 -34.81
N THR A 275 -11.06 38.89 -35.22
CA THR A 275 -11.56 39.70 -36.35
C THR A 275 -11.69 39.00 -37.70
N GLN A 276 -12.94 38.64 -38.05
CA GLN A 276 -13.70 39.37 -39.09
C GLN A 276 -15.17 38.90 -39.16
N ARG A 277 -16.09 39.87 -39.06
CA ARG A 277 -17.52 39.75 -39.43
C ARG A 277 -17.67 39.67 -40.95
N PRO A 278 -18.79 39.11 -41.43
CA PRO A 278 -19.73 39.94 -42.17
C PRO A 278 -21.20 39.79 -41.73
N GLN A 279 -22.01 40.78 -42.08
CA GLN A 279 -23.38 41.01 -41.65
C GLN A 279 -24.48 40.38 -42.54
N LEU A 280 -25.57 39.99 -41.85
CA LEU A 280 -27.02 40.18 -42.10
C LEU A 280 -27.71 39.72 -43.39
N ARG A 281 -28.74 38.87 -43.18
CA ARG A 281 -30.20 39.04 -43.43
C ARG A 281 -30.83 37.68 -43.00
N GLY A 282 -31.89 37.52 -42.22
CA GLY A 282 -33.05 38.31 -41.85
C GLY A 282 -34.30 37.47 -42.17
N ALA A 283 -35.02 36.93 -41.17
CA ALA A 283 -36.49 36.69 -41.18
C ALA A 283 -36.99 35.88 -39.96
N ASN A 284 -38.06 36.41 -39.37
CA ASN A 284 -39.03 35.88 -38.40
C ASN A 284 -39.36 34.38 -38.44
N SER A 285 -39.63 33.79 -37.27
CA SER A 285 -40.98 33.35 -36.84
C SER A 285 -40.93 32.42 -35.62
N SER A 286 -41.59 32.84 -34.54
CA SER A 286 -42.59 32.13 -33.72
C SER A 286 -42.48 30.61 -33.41
N VAL A 287 -42.72 30.28 -32.12
CA VAL A 287 -43.59 29.20 -31.56
C VAL A 287 -42.94 28.22 -30.55
N LEU A 288 -43.48 28.29 -29.32
CA LEU A 288 -43.84 27.31 -28.26
C LEU A 288 -43.17 25.90 -28.15
N PHE A 289 -42.77 25.59 -26.90
CA PHE A 289 -42.79 24.33 -26.09
C PHE A 289 -42.65 22.93 -26.75
N PRO A 290 -42.01 21.97 -26.06
CA PRO A 290 -42.56 21.29 -24.87
C PRO A 290 -41.85 21.62 -23.55
#